data_AF-A0A6I4ML97-F1
#
_entry.id   AF-A0A6I4ML97-F1
#
_cell.length_a   1.000
_cell.length_b   1.000
_cell.length_c   1.000
_cell.angle_alpha   90.00
_cell.angle_beta   90.00
_cell.angle_gamma   90.00
#
_symmetry.space_group_name_H-M   'P 1'
#
loop_
_entity.id
_entity.type
_entity.pdbx_description
1 polymer ?
#
loop_
_entity_poly.entity_id
_entity_poly.type
_entity_poly.pdbx_seq_one_letter_code
_entity_poly.pdbx_strand_id
1 'polypeptide(L)'
;MRRFLTPAWLGLHAIAVVLCGAFLGFGWWQYDRAQAGNDRSWAYTFEWPIFAIFVIVMWIKMIRDEKAGVAPAPKVIEEPAEAAVKREIIRRQEEEDPALAAYNRYLARLNSQTDRRG
;
A
#
# COMPACT_ATOMS: atom_id res chain seq x y z
N MET A 1 14.42 29.63 -6.27
CA MET A 1 15.22 28.39 -6.15
C MET A 1 15.52 27.93 -4.71
N ARG A 2 15.53 28.79 -3.68
CA ARG A 2 15.91 28.43 -2.29
C ARG A 2 14.91 27.57 -1.47
N ARG A 3 13.75 27.21 -2.03
CA ARG A 3 12.67 26.54 -1.27
C ARG A 3 12.92 25.03 -1.05
N PHE A 4 13.64 24.39 -1.97
CA PHE A 4 14.01 22.95 -1.90
C PHE A 4 15.21 22.66 -1.00
N LEU A 5 15.86 23.70 -0.46
CA LEU A 5 16.98 23.60 0.49
C LEU A 5 16.54 23.98 1.92
N THR A 6 15.23 24.08 2.16
CA THR A 6 14.74 24.20 3.53
C THR A 6 15.04 22.89 4.29
N PRO A 7 15.35 22.94 5.59
CA PRO A 7 15.73 21.75 6.36
C PRO A 7 14.66 20.65 6.34
N ALA A 8 13.38 21.03 6.24
CA ALA A 8 12.27 20.09 6.06
C ALA A 8 12.36 19.30 4.73
N TRP A 9 12.76 19.96 3.65
CA TRP A 9 12.93 19.35 2.33
C TRP A 9 14.16 18.46 2.23
N LEU A 10 15.26 18.86 2.89
CA LEU A 10 16.44 17.99 3.06
C LEU A 10 16.09 16.70 3.79
N GLY A 11 15.25 16.78 4.83
CA GLY A 11 14.72 15.60 5.52
C GLY A 11 13.92 14.69 4.58
N LEU A 12 13.02 15.25 3.77
CA LEU A 12 12.25 14.47 2.79
C LEU A 12 13.14 13.80 1.73
N HIS A 13 14.18 14.49 1.25
CA HIS A 13 15.17 13.91 0.35
C HIS A 13 15.92 12.75 0.99
N ALA A 14 16.40 12.94 2.22
CA ALA A 14 17.09 11.89 2.95
C ALA A 14 16.19 10.66 3.16
N ILE A 15 14.93 10.85 3.56
CA ILE A 15 13.96 9.77 3.73
C ILE A 15 13.74 9.02 2.42
N ALA A 16 13.53 9.73 1.31
CA ALA A 16 13.32 9.10 0.00
C ALA A 16 14.54 8.25 -0.42
N VAL A 17 15.76 8.76 -0.23
CA VAL A 17 17.00 8.04 -0.55
C VAL A 17 17.18 6.82 0.35
N VAL A 18 16.94 6.96 1.66
CA VAL A 18 17.03 5.86 2.63
C VAL A 18 16.03 4.75 2.29
N LEU A 19 14.78 5.10 1.97
CA LEU A 19 13.75 4.14 1.58
C LEU A 19 14.13 3.40 0.29
N CYS A 20 14.58 4.12 -0.74
CA CYS A 20 15.02 3.51 -1.98
C CYS A 20 16.21 2.57 -1.75
N GLY A 21 17.20 3.01 -0.98
CA GLY A 21 18.37 2.19 -0.62
C GLY A 21 17.97 0.94 0.16
N ALA A 22 17.05 1.07 1.12
CA ALA A 22 16.54 -0.06 1.90
C ALA A 22 15.84 -1.09 1.00
N PHE A 23 14.95 -0.65 0.12
CA PHE A 23 14.26 -1.55 -0.81
C PHE A 23 15.22 -2.24 -1.79
N LEU A 24 16.17 -1.52 -2.37
CA LEU A 24 17.17 -2.14 -3.24
C LEU A 24 18.06 -3.13 -2.47
N GLY A 25 18.44 -2.81 -1.23
CA GLY A 25 19.18 -3.71 -0.35
C GLY A 25 18.40 -4.98 -0.01
N PHE A 26 17.10 -4.86 0.29
CA PHE A 26 16.23 -6.02 0.49
C PHE A 26 16.05 -6.85 -0.78
N GLY A 27 15.90 -6.20 -1.94
CA GLY A 27 15.85 -6.88 -3.24
C GLY A 27 17.14 -7.66 -3.52
N TRP A 28 18.30 -7.07 -3.24
CA TRP A 28 19.59 -7.72 -3.39
C TRP A 28 19.75 -8.92 -2.45
N TRP A 29 19.34 -8.78 -1.19
CA TRP A 29 19.37 -9.88 -0.23
C TRP A 29 18.43 -11.02 -0.65
N GLN A 30 17.26 -10.71 -1.21
CA GLN A 30 16.36 -11.72 -1.75
C GLN A 30 16.89 -12.37 -3.02
N TYR A 31 17.66 -11.65 -3.84
CA TYR A 31 18.33 -12.22 -5.02
C TYR A 31 19.37 -13.28 -4.62
N ASP A 32 20.16 -13.02 -3.57
CA ASP A 32 21.09 -14.01 -3.01
C ASP A 32 20.35 -15.25 -2.50
N ARG A 33 19.24 -15.06 -1.77
CA ARG A 33 18.35 -16.15 -1.32
C ARG A 33 17.69 -16.92 -2.46
N ALA A 34 17.31 -16.25 -3.54
CA ALA A 34 16.71 -16.89 -4.71
C ALA A 34 17.73 -17.80 -5.40
N GLN A 35 18.98 -17.34 -5.54
CA GLN A 35 20.08 -18.15 -6.06
C GLN A 35 20.42 -19.35 -5.17
N ALA A 36 20.22 -19.23 -3.85
CA ALA A 36 20.38 -20.33 -2.91
C ALA A 36 19.28 -21.41 -2.99
N GLY A 37 18.36 -21.32 -3.96
CA GLY A 37 17.34 -22.34 -4.25
C GLY A 37 15.95 -22.07 -3.67
N ASN A 38 15.67 -20.84 -3.21
CA ASN A 38 14.33 -20.45 -2.78
C ASN A 38 13.53 -19.78 -3.90
N ASP A 39 12.72 -20.55 -4.60
CA ASP A 39 11.94 -20.06 -5.75
C ASP A 39 10.97 -18.92 -5.42
N ARG A 40 10.48 -18.83 -4.18
CA ARG A 40 9.59 -17.74 -3.74
C ARG A 40 10.32 -16.39 -3.65
N SER A 41 11.64 -16.40 -3.42
CA SER A 41 12.45 -15.18 -3.33
C SER A 41 12.62 -14.44 -4.67
N TRP A 42 12.34 -15.09 -5.80
CA TRP A 42 12.34 -14.45 -7.12
C TRP A 42 11.31 -13.33 -7.22
N ALA A 43 10.08 -13.57 -6.77
CA ALA A 43 9.03 -12.55 -6.79
C ALA A 43 9.47 -11.28 -6.03
N TYR A 44 10.03 -11.47 -4.83
CA TYR A 44 10.51 -10.37 -3.99
C TYR A 44 11.68 -9.62 -4.61
N THR A 45 12.58 -10.30 -5.32
CA THR A 45 13.71 -9.66 -6.01
C THR A 45 13.25 -8.58 -7.00
N PHE A 46 12.11 -8.77 -7.65
CA PHE A 46 11.52 -7.79 -8.57
C PHE A 46 10.53 -6.84 -7.90
N GLU A 47 9.79 -7.33 -6.91
CA GLU A 47 8.82 -6.53 -6.14
C GLU A 47 9.51 -5.35 -5.42
N TRP A 48 10.65 -5.59 -4.78
CA TRP A 48 11.37 -4.56 -4.04
C TRP A 48 11.83 -3.37 -4.91
N PRO A 49 12.48 -3.58 -6.08
CA PRO A 49 12.74 -2.52 -7.05
C PRO A 49 11.50 -1.77 -7.53
N ILE A 50 10.37 -2.47 -7.73
CA ILE A 50 9.11 -1.82 -8.14
C ILE A 50 8.63 -0.85 -7.05
N PHE A 51 8.70 -1.23 -5.77
CA PHE A 51 8.40 -0.32 -4.67
C PHE A 51 9.36 0.86 -4.59
N ALA A 52 10.66 0.66 -4.86
CA ALA A 52 11.61 1.77 -4.95
C ALA A 52 11.24 2.75 -6.07
N ILE A 53 10.87 2.26 -7.25
CA ILE A 53 10.38 3.09 -8.36
C ILE A 53 9.11 3.84 -7.96
N PHE A 54 8.17 3.18 -7.29
CA PHE A 54 6.94 3.81 -6.81
C PHE A 54 7.23 4.98 -5.85
N VAL A 55 8.15 4.79 -4.90
CA VAL A 55 8.61 5.86 -3.99
C VAL A 55 9.22 7.02 -4.77
N ILE A 56 10.07 6.75 -5.77
CA ILE A 56 10.66 7.79 -6.62
C ILE A 56 9.58 8.57 -7.37
N VAL A 57 8.59 7.89 -7.97
CA VAL A 57 7.48 8.53 -8.68
C VAL A 57 6.66 9.40 -7.74
N MET A 58 6.30 8.90 -6.57
CA MET A 58 5.56 9.66 -5.56
C MET A 58 6.36 10.87 -5.06
N TRP A 59 7.66 10.69 -4.82
CA TRP A 59 8.55 11.77 -4.43
C TRP A 59 8.59 12.85 -5.53
N ILE A 60 8.87 12.49 -6.80
CA ILE A 60 8.85 13.43 -7.93
C ILE A 60 7.50 14.13 -8.05
N LYS A 61 6.39 13.39 -7.91
CA LYS A 61 5.04 13.95 -7.98
C LYS A 61 4.83 14.97 -6.86
N MET A 62 5.19 14.67 -5.63
CA MET A 62 5.13 15.58 -4.50
C MET A 62 5.96 16.85 -4.76
N ILE A 63 7.16 16.73 -5.34
CA ILE A 63 7.97 17.89 -5.74
C ILE A 63 7.24 18.74 -6.78
N ARG A 64 6.61 18.10 -7.76
CA ARG A 64 5.87 18.79 -8.83
C ARG A 64 4.62 19.48 -8.32
N ASP A 65 3.87 18.84 -7.42
CA ASP A 65 2.64 19.39 -6.83
C ASP A 65 2.96 20.62 -5.98
N GLU A 66 4.01 20.56 -5.16
CA GLU A 66 4.51 21.71 -4.39
C GLU A 66 4.98 22.86 -5.30
N LYS A 67 5.68 22.54 -6.39
CA LYS A 67 6.11 23.53 -7.40
C LYS A 67 4.94 24.19 -8.10
N ALA A 68 3.89 23.44 -8.38
CA ALA A 68 2.72 23.92 -9.08
C ALA A 68 1.79 24.76 -8.19
N GLY A 69 2.05 24.84 -6.87
CA GLY A 69 1.17 25.51 -5.92
C GLY A 69 -0.22 24.86 -5.86
N VAL A 70 -0.33 23.62 -6.32
CA VAL A 70 -1.58 22.87 -6.30
C VAL A 70 -1.76 22.38 -4.87
N ALA A 71 -2.57 23.10 -4.10
CA ALA A 71 -3.16 22.51 -2.91
C ALA A 71 -3.84 21.21 -3.34
N PRO A 72 -3.58 20.07 -2.68
CA PRO A 72 -4.19 18.81 -3.07
C PRO A 72 -5.70 18.99 -2.96
N ALA A 73 -6.36 19.21 -4.10
CA ALA A 73 -7.79 18.98 -4.19
C ALA A 73 -7.98 17.55 -3.69
N PRO A 74 -8.86 17.30 -2.70
CA PRO A 74 -9.10 15.95 -2.23
C PRO A 74 -9.46 15.14 -3.47
N LYS A 75 -8.51 14.29 -3.92
CA LYS A 75 -8.81 13.29 -4.91
C LYS A 75 -9.79 12.40 -4.19
N VAL A 76 -11.07 12.59 -4.50
CA VAL A 76 -12.10 11.60 -4.24
C VAL A 76 -11.59 10.38 -4.98
N ILE A 77 -10.91 9.49 -4.25
CA ILE A 77 -10.66 8.14 -4.71
C ILE A 77 -12.07 7.62 -4.91
N GLU A 78 -12.47 7.40 -6.15
CA GLU A 78 -13.81 6.89 -6.43
C GLU A 78 -13.95 5.52 -5.74
N GLU A 79 -14.59 5.54 -4.56
CA GLU A 79 -15.07 4.39 -3.80
C GLU A 79 -15.81 3.31 -4.60
N PRO A 80 -16.50 3.56 -5.75
CA PRO A 80 -17.18 2.49 -6.46
C PRO A 80 -16.28 1.30 -6.84
N ALA A 81 -15.02 1.53 -7.19
CA ALA A 81 -14.12 0.45 -7.61
C ALA A 81 -13.71 -0.45 -6.43
N GLU A 82 -13.33 0.15 -5.29
CA GLU A 82 -12.92 -0.60 -4.10
C GLU A 82 -14.13 -1.32 -3.46
N ALA A 83 -15.30 -0.67 -3.41
CA ALA A 83 -16.53 -1.28 -2.91
C ALA A 83 -17.04 -2.41 -3.82
N ALA A 84 -16.84 -2.33 -5.13
CA ALA A 84 -17.17 -3.40 -6.08
C ALA A 84 -16.23 -4.60 -5.91
N VAL A 85 -14.92 -4.36 -5.81
CA VAL A 85 -13.92 -5.41 -5.59
C VAL A 85 -14.14 -6.10 -4.25
N LYS A 86 -14.40 -5.34 -3.18
CA LYS A 86 -14.68 -5.89 -1.86
C LYS A 86 -15.95 -6.75 -1.84
N ARG A 87 -17.02 -6.32 -2.52
CA ARG A 87 -18.25 -7.11 -2.67
C ARG A 87 -18.01 -8.42 -3.43
N GLU A 88 -17.21 -8.37 -4.50
CA GLU A 88 -16.89 -9.55 -5.29
C GLU A 88 -16.03 -10.57 -4.51
N ILE A 89 -15.08 -10.10 -3.71
CA ILE A 89 -14.26 -10.97 -2.84
C ILE A 89 -15.14 -11.64 -1.79
N ILE A 90 -16.02 -10.88 -1.12
CA ILE A 90 -16.94 -11.44 -0.11
C ILE A 90 -17.85 -12.50 -0.74
N ARG A 91 -18.43 -12.22 -1.92
CA ARG A 91 -19.28 -13.17 -2.64
C ARG A 91 -18.56 -14.49 -2.92
N ARG A 92 -17.34 -14.44 -3.45
CA ARG A 92 -16.54 -15.64 -3.73
C ARG A 92 -16.22 -16.44 -2.47
N GLN A 93 -15.86 -15.75 -1.40
CA GLN A 93 -15.58 -16.40 -0.11
C GLN A 93 -16.83 -17.07 0.48
N GLU A 94 -18.01 -16.47 0.32
CA GLU A 94 -19.28 -17.06 0.76
C GLU A 94 -19.69 -18.28 -0.09
N GLU A 95 -19.36 -18.29 -1.38
CA GLU A 95 -19.56 -19.42 -2.30
C GLU A 95 -18.60 -20.58 -1.99
N GLU A 96 -17.34 -20.29 -1.69
CA GLU A 96 -16.30 -21.28 -1.40
C GLU A 96 -16.39 -21.86 0.02
N ASP A 97 -16.78 -21.05 1.01
CA ASP A 97 -16.88 -21.45 2.42
C ASP A 97 -18.22 -21.02 3.07
N PRO A 98 -19.27 -21.85 2.94
CA PRO A 98 -20.58 -21.57 3.52
C PRO A 98 -20.58 -21.56 5.07
N ALA A 99 -19.58 -22.18 5.71
CA ALA A 99 -19.45 -22.18 7.16
C ALA A 99 -18.94 -20.82 7.66
N LEU A 100 -17.96 -20.22 6.98
CA LEU A 100 -17.49 -18.87 7.26
C LEU A 100 -18.60 -17.83 7.07
N ALA A 101 -19.42 -17.97 6.04
CA ALA A 101 -20.60 -17.12 5.81
C ALA A 101 -21.61 -17.18 6.97
N ALA A 102 -21.86 -18.38 7.51
CA ALA A 102 -22.74 -18.55 8.66
C ALA A 102 -22.17 -17.89 9.93
N TYR A 103 -20.85 -17.98 10.13
CA TYR A 103 -20.17 -17.33 11.25
C TYR A 103 -20.21 -15.80 11.16
N ASN A 104 -19.98 -15.22 9.98
CA ASN A 104 -20.08 -13.77 9.77
C ASN A 104 -21.50 -13.23 10.04
N ARG A 105 -22.55 -13.98 9.64
CA ARG A 105 -23.94 -13.65 9.99
C ARG A 105 -24.19 -13.71 11.50
N TYR A 106 -23.58 -14.68 12.19
CA TYR A 106 -23.67 -14.78 13.64
C TYR A 106 -22.99 -13.60 14.35
N LEU A 107 -21.80 -13.19 13.91
CA LEU A 107 -21.11 -12.00 14.41
C LEU A 107 -21.92 -10.72 14.17
N ALA A 108 -22.53 -10.56 12.99
CA ALA A 108 -23.37 -9.41 12.68
C ALA A 108 -24.62 -9.34 13.60
N ARG A 109 -25.21 -10.49 13.92
CA ARG A 109 -26.30 -10.58 14.89
C ARG A 109 -25.85 -10.17 16.29
N LEU A 110 -24.69 -10.61 16.75
CA LEU A 110 -24.14 -10.22 18.06
C LEU A 110 -23.84 -8.71 18.12
N ASN A 111 -23.27 -8.15 17.06
CA ASN A 111 -22.95 -6.73 17.00
C ASN A 111 -24.22 -5.88 17.11
N SER A 112 -25.26 -6.22 16.33
CA SER A 112 -26.56 -5.52 16.39
C SER A 112 -27.32 -5.70 17.71
N GLN A 113 -27.06 -6.77 18.47
CA GLN A 113 -27.63 -6.96 19.82
C GLN A 113 -26.90 -6.15 20.88
N THR A 114 -25.59 -5.97 20.71
CA THR A 114 -24.76 -5.17 21.62
C THR A 114 -25.08 -3.68 21.46
N ASP A 115 -25.21 -3.23 20.21
CA ASP A 115 -25.55 -1.84 19.87
C ASP A 115 -26.96 -1.41 20.34
N ARG A 116 -27.89 -2.36 20.51
CA ARG A 116 -29.23 -2.12 21.06
C ARG A 116 -29.30 -2.12 22.60
N ARG A 117 -28.21 -2.48 23.28
CA ARG A 117 -28.14 -2.60 24.76
C ARG A 117 -27.28 -1.50 25.42
N GLY A 118 -26.65 -0.64 24.65
CA GLY A 118 -26.07 0.64 25.11
C GLY A 118 -27.08 1.76 24.95
#